data_AF-A0A2Z6D2I4-F1
#
_entry.id   AF-A0A2Z6D2I4-F1
#
_cell.length_a   1.000
_cell.length_b   1.000
_cell.length_c   1.000
_cell.angle_alpha   90.00
_cell.angle_beta   90.00
_cell.angle_gamma   90.00
#
_symmetry.space_group_name_H-M   'P 1'
#
loop_
_entity.id
_entity.type
_entity.pdbx_description
1 polymer ?
#
loop_
_entity_poly.entity_id
_entity_poly.type
_entity_poly.pdbx_seq_one_letter_code
_entity_poly.pdbx_strand_id
1 'polypeptide(L)'
;MTEQASAYEHNGKPTSPTFESLQLAERFAKAIEEYNWTVDYVKFCELLELEPGDFADEQYRYFQQLAEALTRFDAESLAKMINAGLGKE
;
A
#
# COMPACT_ATOMS: atom_id res chain seq x y z
N MET A 1 31.01 1.27 16.87
CA MET A 1 29.82 1.99 17.36
C MET A 1 28.63 1.10 17.06
N THR A 2 28.19 0.34 18.05
CA THR A 2 27.06 -0.57 17.91
C THR A 2 25.86 0.21 18.43
N GLU A 3 25.12 0.84 17.52
CA GLU A 3 23.83 1.41 17.89
C GLU A 3 22.94 0.25 18.32
N GLN A 4 22.66 0.20 19.63
CA GLN A 4 21.63 -0.66 20.18
C GLN A 4 20.36 -0.36 19.40
N ALA A 5 19.85 -1.35 18.68
CA ALA A 5 18.48 -1.36 18.22
C ALA A 5 17.63 -1.19 19.47
N SER A 6 17.22 0.05 19.75
CA SER A 6 16.16 0.33 20.70
C SER A 6 14.98 -0.48 20.17
N ALA A 7 14.73 -1.61 20.81
CA ALA A 7 13.63 -2.48 20.47
C ALA A 7 12.39 -1.60 20.46
N TYR A 8 11.80 -1.42 19.28
CA TYR A 8 10.44 -0.91 19.20
C TYR A 8 9.61 -1.87 20.06
N GLU A 9 9.22 -1.45 21.26
CA GLU A 9 8.28 -2.18 22.09
C GLU A 9 6.95 -2.20 21.33
N HIS A 10 6.81 -3.18 20.45
CA HIS A 10 5.56 -3.52 19.83
C HIS A 10 4.70 -4.16 20.92
N ASN A 11 4.06 -3.34 21.75
CA ASN A 11 3.07 -3.77 22.74
C ASN A 11 1.79 -4.36 22.08
N GLY A 12 1.75 -4.48 20.75
CA GLY A 12 0.76 -5.27 20.06
C GLY A 12 1.10 -6.75 20.17
N LYS A 13 0.27 -7.53 20.86
CA LYS A 13 0.23 -8.98 20.63
C LYS A 13 0.15 -9.21 19.12
N PRO A 14 0.85 -10.21 18.53
CA PRO A 14 0.67 -10.55 17.14
C PRO A 14 -0.82 -10.82 16.90
N THR A 15 -1.47 -9.87 16.25
CA THR A 15 -2.90 -9.93 15.94
C THR A 15 -3.03 -10.72 14.67
N SER A 16 -3.75 -11.84 14.73
CA SER A 16 -4.22 -12.49 13.52
C SER A 16 -5.09 -11.49 12.74
N PRO A 17 -4.92 -11.39 11.42
CA PRO A 17 -5.76 -10.51 10.64
C PRO A 17 -7.23 -10.95 10.73
N THR A 18 -8.15 -9.99 10.68
CA THR A 18 -9.58 -10.30 10.60
C THR A 18 -9.88 -10.75 9.17
N PHE A 19 -10.95 -11.53 9.01
CA PHE A 19 -11.42 -11.92 7.67
C PHE A 19 -11.67 -10.70 6.76
N GLU A 20 -12.20 -9.62 7.33
CA GLU A 20 -12.44 -8.37 6.61
C GLU A 20 -11.13 -7.71 6.14
N SER A 21 -10.12 -7.64 7.01
CA SER A 21 -8.80 -7.09 6.66
C SER A 21 -8.08 -7.90 5.58
N LEU A 22 -8.24 -9.23 5.59
CA LEU A 22 -7.73 -10.12 4.55
C LEU A 22 -8.40 -9.85 3.21
N GLN A 23 -9.73 -9.82 3.18
CA GLN A 23 -10.46 -9.49 1.95
C GLN A 23 -10.10 -8.10 1.42
N LEU A 24 -9.96 -7.11 2.32
CA LEU A 24 -9.59 -5.76 1.92
C LEU A 24 -8.17 -5.73 1.34
N ALA A 25 -7.21 -6.39 1.99
CA ALA A 25 -5.83 -6.48 1.51
C ALA A 25 -5.74 -7.13 0.12
N GLU A 26 -6.41 -8.28 -0.06
CA GLU A 26 -6.44 -9.00 -1.34
C GLU A 26 -7.06 -8.15 -2.44
N ARG A 27 -8.24 -7.56 -2.17
CA ARG A 27 -8.95 -6.73 -3.15
C ARG A 27 -8.17 -5.47 -3.49
N PHE A 28 -7.52 -4.86 -2.51
CA PHE A 28 -6.72 -3.66 -2.71
C PHE A 28 -5.46 -3.96 -3.53
N ALA A 29 -4.65 -4.92 -3.11
CA ALA A 29 -3.43 -5.30 -3.84
C ALA A 29 -3.75 -5.71 -5.28
N LYS A 30 -4.78 -6.55 -5.46
CA LYS A 30 -5.27 -6.97 -6.77
C LYS A 30 -5.76 -5.81 -7.62
N ALA A 31 -6.51 -4.85 -7.05
CA ALA A 31 -6.99 -3.69 -7.78
C ALA A 31 -5.84 -2.77 -8.24
N ILE A 32 -4.77 -2.66 -7.46
CA ILE A 32 -3.59 -1.87 -7.84
C ILE A 32 -2.73 -2.62 -8.88
N GLU A 33 -2.65 -3.95 -8.81
CA GLU A 33 -1.87 -4.79 -9.71
C GLU A 33 -2.55 -5.04 -11.07
N GLU A 34 -3.84 -5.42 -11.08
CA GLU A 34 -4.56 -5.78 -12.31
C GLU A 34 -4.93 -4.56 -13.17
N TYR A 35 -4.93 -3.36 -12.59
CA TYR A 35 -5.18 -2.17 -13.38
C TYR A 35 -3.93 -1.82 -14.20
N ASN A 36 -4.11 -1.86 -15.53
CA ASN A 36 -3.13 -1.51 -16.57
C ASN A 36 -2.60 -0.05 -16.51
N TRP A 37 -2.80 0.67 -15.40
CA TRP A 37 -2.37 2.05 -15.19
C TRP A 37 -0.89 2.19 -14.92
N THR A 38 -0.20 1.15 -14.46
CA THR A 38 1.28 1.18 -14.35
C THR A 38 1.97 1.49 -15.68
N VAL A 39 1.24 1.39 -16.80
CA VAL A 39 1.71 1.72 -18.15
C VAL A 39 0.87 2.78 -18.89
N ASP A 40 -0.23 3.27 -18.31
CA ASP A 40 -1.12 4.26 -18.94
C ASP A 40 -1.25 5.55 -18.11
N TYR A 41 -0.31 6.47 -18.35
CA TYR A 41 -0.24 7.78 -17.70
C TYR A 41 -1.47 8.66 -17.97
N VAL A 42 -2.04 8.62 -19.18
CA VAL A 42 -3.17 9.49 -19.54
C VAL A 42 -4.41 9.09 -18.76
N LYS A 43 -4.67 7.78 -18.66
CA LYS A 43 -5.79 7.26 -17.88
C LYS A 43 -5.62 7.47 -16.38
N PHE A 44 -4.38 7.41 -15.87
CA PHE A 44 -4.06 7.79 -14.49
C PHE A 44 -4.43 9.26 -14.23
N CYS A 45 -4.04 10.16 -15.12
CA CYS A 45 -4.38 11.57 -15.01
C CYS A 45 -5.90 11.80 -15.07
N GLU A 46 -6.60 11.17 -16.01
CA GLU A 46 -8.06 11.28 -16.16
C GLU A 46 -8.81 10.85 -14.89
N LEU A 47 -8.44 9.70 -14.31
CA LEU A 47 -9.10 9.16 -13.12
C LEU A 47 -8.93 10.07 -11.90
N LEU A 48 -7.72 10.61 -11.72
CA LEU A 48 -7.38 11.45 -10.58
C LEU A 48 -7.67 12.94 -10.85
N GLU A 49 -8.29 13.25 -11.99
CA GLU A 49 -8.61 14.62 -12.42
C GLU A 49 -7.36 15.54 -12.42
N LEU A 50 -6.21 14.97 -12.81
CA LEU A 50 -4.93 15.68 -12.90
C LEU A 50 -4.72 16.22 -14.31
N GLU A 51 -4.19 17.44 -14.40
CA GLU A 51 -3.66 17.97 -15.64
C GLU A 51 -2.29 17.33 -15.93
N PRO A 52 -2.05 16.80 -17.14
CA PRO A 52 -0.74 16.27 -17.52
C PRO A 52 0.35 17.33 -17.38
N GLY A 53 1.43 16.98 -16.71
CA GLY A 53 2.54 17.89 -16.40
C GLY A 53 3.42 17.35 -15.28
N ASP A 54 4.41 18.14 -14.87
CA ASP A 54 5.46 17.71 -13.93
C ASP A 54 4.89 17.13 -12.62
N PHE A 55 3.83 17.72 -12.10
CA PHE A 55 3.16 17.23 -10.89
C PHE A 55 2.54 15.84 -11.11
N ALA A 56 1.79 15.68 -12.20
CA ALA A 56 1.14 14.40 -12.51
C ALA A 56 2.17 13.31 -12.81
N ASP A 57 3.29 13.65 -13.46
CA ASP A 57 4.42 12.73 -13.68
C ASP A 57 5.03 12.23 -12.37
N GLU A 58 5.20 13.12 -11.40
CA GLU A 58 5.73 12.76 -10.09
C GLU A 58 4.75 11.85 -9.33
N GLN A 59 3.46 12.19 -9.29
CA GLN A 59 2.43 11.34 -8.69
C GLN A 59 2.33 9.97 -9.37
N TYR A 60 2.47 9.94 -10.70
CA TYR A 60 2.45 8.71 -11.47
C TYR A 60 3.62 7.79 -11.11
N ARG A 61 4.82 8.35 -10.93
CA ARG A 61 5.99 7.59 -10.46
C ARG A 61 5.78 7.02 -9.06
N TYR A 62 5.21 7.80 -8.14
CA TYR A 62 4.88 7.28 -6.80
C TYR A 62 3.86 6.15 -6.86
N PHE A 63 2.85 6.27 -7.72
CA PHE A 63 1.88 5.20 -7.95
C PHE A 63 2.55 3.92 -8.48
N GLN A 64 3.45 4.03 -9.46
CA GLN A 64 4.20 2.89 -9.98
C GLN A 64 5.05 2.22 -8.88
N GLN A 65 5.72 3.01 -8.03
CA GLN A 65 6.48 2.50 -6.89
C GLN A 65 5.59 1.81 -5.85
N LEU A 66 4.40 2.35 -5.58
CA LEU A 66 3.42 1.72 -4.70
C LEU A 66 2.97 0.37 -5.26
N ALA A 67 2.60 0.33 -6.55
CA ALA A 67 2.18 -0.90 -7.20
C ALA A 67 3.27 -1.98 -7.14
N GLU A 68 4.52 -1.61 -7.44
CA GLU A 68 5.67 -2.51 -7.31
C GLU A 68 5.85 -2.97 -5.85
N ALA A 69 5.78 -2.07 -4.88
CA ALA A 69 5.97 -2.40 -3.47
C ALA A 69 4.90 -3.38 -2.97
N LEU A 70 3.64 -3.23 -3.41
CA LEU A 70 2.54 -4.12 -3.01
C LEU A 70 2.77 -5.58 -3.44
N THR A 71 3.45 -5.82 -4.56
CA THR A 71 3.81 -7.19 -4.99
C THR A 71 4.78 -7.91 -4.04
N ARG A 72 5.45 -7.17 -3.15
CA ARG A 72 6.43 -7.71 -2.20
C ARG A 72 5.81 -8.14 -0.87
N PHE A 73 4.55 -7.81 -0.63
CA PHE A 73 3.83 -8.19 0.59
C PHE A 73 2.78 -9.26 0.29
N ASP A 74 2.68 -10.27 1.15
CA ASP A 74 1.53 -11.17 1.11
C ASP A 74 0.27 -10.51 1.69
N ALA A 75 -0.89 -11.05 1.34
CA ALA A 75 -2.17 -10.54 1.80
C ALA A 75 -2.29 -10.56 3.34
N GLU A 76 -1.67 -11.53 4.01
CA GLU A 76 -1.71 -11.65 5.47
C GLU A 76 -0.97 -10.49 6.15
N SER A 77 0.21 -10.13 5.63
CA SER A 77 1.04 -9.02 6.10
C SER A 77 0.33 -7.69 5.91
N LEU A 78 -0.25 -7.46 4.72
CA LEU A 78 -1.06 -6.27 4.44
C LEU A 78 -2.27 -6.17 5.37
N ALA A 79 -2.96 -7.29 5.62
CA ALA A 79 -4.11 -7.34 6.50
C ALA A 79 -3.75 -7.01 7.97
N LYS A 80 -2.59 -7.48 8.45
CA LYS A 80 -2.06 -7.08 9.77
C LYS A 80 -1.80 -5.58 9.86
N MET A 81 -1.24 -4.97 8.81
CA MET A 81 -1.02 -3.53 8.75
C MET A 81 -2.33 -2.75 8.79
N ILE A 82 -3.34 -3.18 8.02
CA ILE A 82 -4.68 -2.59 8.01
C ILE A 82 -5.29 -2.62 9.42
N ASN A 83 -5.27 -3.78 10.08
CA ASN A 83 -5.78 -3.93 11.44
C ASN A 83 -5.07 -3.03 12.45
N ALA A 84 -3.75 -2.90 12.34
CA ALA A 84 -2.98 -2.03 13.21
C ALA A 84 -3.33 -0.53 13.01
N GLY A 85 -3.76 -0.14 11.81
CA GLY A 85 -4.27 1.20 11.51
C GLY A 85 -5.67 1.45 12.06
N LEU A 86 -6.57 0.47 11.95
CA LEU A 86 -7.96 0.56 12.40
C LEU A 86 -8.11 0.45 13.93
N GLY A 87 -7.25 -0.28 14.62
CA GLY A 87 -7.30 -0.45 16.08
C GLY A 87 -6.88 0.78 16.91
N LYS A 88 -6.77 1.97 16.30
CA LYS A 88 -6.33 3.23 16.95
C LYS A 88 -7.46 4.23 17.22
N GLU A 89 -8.72 3.81 17.12
CA GLU A 89 -9.88 4.64 17.52
C GLU A 89 -10.16 4.62 19.03
#